data_AF-A0A3E0X0T3-F1
#
_entry.id   AF-A0A3E0X0T3-F1
#
_cell.length_a   1.000
_cell.length_b   1.000
_cell.length_c   1.000
_cell.angle_alpha   90.00
_cell.angle_beta   90.00
_cell.angle_gamma   90.00
#
_symmetry.space_group_name_H-M   'P 1'
#
loop_
_entity.id
_entity.type
_entity.pdbx_description
1 polymer ?
#
loop_
_entity_poly.entity_id
_entity_poly.type
_entity_poly.pdbx_seq_one_letter_code
_entity_poly.pdbx_strand_id
1 'polypeptide(L)'
;MYPSRYAGAGKHGRQAALDIPPRQLLPHAGVQAADNEPIVIGTASGERQAFDLLINLAGDLPEGWQGYQRLAEVVDPRTGALPAARDRFRQYRSAGYEPHYHKLGKAKR
;
A
#
# COMPACT_ATOMS: atom_id res chain seq x y z
N MET A 1 10.19 24.89 -16.17
CA MET A 1 10.07 23.96 -17.31
C MET A 1 11.05 22.81 -17.07
N TYR A 2 10.61 21.78 -16.33
CA TYR A 2 11.44 20.61 -16.03
C TYR A 2 11.24 19.56 -17.14
N PRO A 3 12.29 18.91 -17.67
CA PRO A 3 12.15 18.03 -18.80
C PRO A 3 11.49 16.72 -18.39
N SER A 4 10.43 16.37 -19.11
CA SER A 4 9.84 15.04 -19.16
C SER A 4 10.86 14.04 -19.70
N ARG A 5 11.16 13.01 -18.91
CA ARG A 5 11.84 11.81 -19.36
C ARG A 5 11.18 10.63 -18.70
N TYR A 6 10.24 9.97 -19.37
CA TYR A 6 10.10 8.51 -19.33
C TYR A 6 9.22 8.09 -20.52
N ALA A 7 9.88 7.84 -21.66
CA ALA A 7 9.39 6.97 -22.70
C ALA A 7 10.29 5.73 -22.69
N GLY A 8 9.69 4.55 -22.52
CA GLY A 8 10.42 3.29 -22.51
C GLY A 8 9.53 2.11 -22.14
N ALA A 9 8.98 1.46 -23.15
CA ALA A 9 8.37 0.13 -23.03
C ALA A 9 9.44 -0.91 -22.66
N GLY A 10 9.16 -1.76 -21.67
CA GLY A 10 10.04 -2.85 -21.25
C GLY A 10 9.34 -3.76 -20.24
N LYS A 11 9.09 -5.00 -20.65
CA LYS A 11 8.52 -6.08 -19.85
C LYS A 11 9.53 -6.51 -18.80
N HIS A 12 9.32 -6.29 -17.49
CA HIS A 12 9.97 -7.05 -16.39
C HIS A 12 9.28 -6.73 -15.05
N GLY A 13 9.15 -7.74 -14.19
CA GLY A 13 8.57 -7.61 -12.84
C GLY A 13 9.24 -6.49 -12.05
N ARG A 14 8.42 -5.62 -11.45
CA ARG A 14 8.86 -4.41 -10.77
C ARG A 14 9.21 -4.72 -9.32
N GLN A 15 10.43 -5.18 -9.08
CA GLN A 15 11.01 -5.14 -7.74
C GLN A 15 12.01 -3.99 -7.68
N ALA A 16 11.49 -2.76 -7.71
CA ALA A 16 12.30 -1.58 -7.41
C ALA A 16 12.20 -1.31 -5.90
N ALA A 17 13.18 -1.80 -5.14
CA ALA A 17 13.37 -1.34 -3.78
C ALA A 17 13.72 0.15 -3.84
N LEU A 18 12.87 1.00 -3.27
CA LEU A 18 13.17 2.42 -3.12
C LEU A 18 14.32 2.52 -2.10
N ASP A 19 15.52 2.89 -2.55
CA ASP A 19 16.62 3.30 -1.67
C ASP A 19 16.32 4.74 -1.21
N ILE A 20 15.83 4.87 0.03
CA ILE A 20 15.26 6.13 0.55
C ILE A 20 16.19 6.73 1.60
N PRO A 21 17.00 7.75 1.26
CA PRO A 21 17.70 8.56 2.24
C PRO A 21 16.71 9.28 3.19
N PRO A 22 17.16 9.65 4.41
CA PRO A 22 16.34 10.39 5.36
C PRO A 22 15.80 11.70 4.74
N ARG A 23 14.50 11.97 4.95
CA ARG A 23 13.81 13.21 4.52
C ARG A 23 13.67 13.39 3.01
N GLN A 24 13.48 12.31 2.27
CA GLN A 24 13.10 12.38 0.86
C GLN A 24 11.58 12.47 0.68
N LEU A 25 11.14 13.26 -0.30
CA LEU A 25 9.77 13.21 -0.81
C LEU A 25 9.65 12.03 -1.79
N LEU A 26 8.81 11.07 -1.45
CA LEU A 26 8.52 9.95 -2.34
C LEU A 26 7.48 10.37 -3.39
N PRO A 27 7.65 9.99 -4.67
CA PRO A 27 6.65 10.26 -5.70
C PRO A 27 5.33 9.58 -5.32
N HIS A 28 4.28 10.38 -5.14
CA HIS A 28 2.95 9.90 -4.79
C HIS A 28 1.89 10.76 -5.45
N ALA A 29 0.73 10.17 -5.72
CA ALA A 29 -0.42 10.88 -6.22
C ALA A 29 -1.73 10.30 -5.65
N GLY A 30 -2.77 11.13 -5.63
CA GLY A 30 -4.12 10.64 -5.39
C GLY A 30 -4.59 9.77 -6.56
N VAL A 31 -5.50 8.82 -6.31
CA VAL A 31 -6.01 7.91 -7.34
C VAL A 31 -6.55 8.63 -8.59
N GLN A 32 -7.08 9.84 -8.48
CA GLN A 32 -7.58 10.58 -9.66
C GLN A 32 -6.47 11.26 -10.47
N ALA A 33 -5.32 11.53 -9.85
CA ALA A 33 -4.21 12.24 -10.47
C ALA A 33 -3.05 11.31 -10.87
N ALA A 34 -3.08 10.05 -10.43
CA ALA A 34 -2.01 9.11 -10.68
C ALA A 34 -1.92 8.73 -12.17
N ASP A 35 -0.74 8.83 -12.75
CA ASP A 35 -0.43 8.28 -14.08
C ASP A 35 0.37 6.99 -13.90
N ASN A 36 1.52 7.08 -13.22
CA ASN A 36 2.45 5.96 -13.02
C ASN A 36 3.23 6.08 -11.69
N GLU A 37 2.66 6.75 -10.70
CA GLU A 37 3.30 6.94 -9.39
C GLU A 37 3.47 5.60 -8.67
N PRO A 38 4.62 5.38 -8.03
CA PRO A 38 4.89 4.16 -7.26
C PRO A 38 4.02 4.08 -5.99
N ILE A 39 3.47 5.21 -5.53
CA ILE A 39 2.59 5.31 -4.37
C ILE A 39 1.30 6.00 -4.82
N VAL A 40 0.19 5.28 -4.73
CA VAL A 40 -1.14 5.83 -5.03
C VAL A 40 -2.00 5.83 -3.77
N ILE A 41 -2.67 6.95 -3.50
CA ILE A 41 -3.48 7.15 -2.30
C ILE A 41 -4.94 7.34 -2.73
N GLY A 42 -5.86 6.56 -2.17
CA GLY A 42 -7.28 6.71 -2.46
C GLY A 42 -8.14 5.60 -1.88
N THR A 43 -9.44 5.67 -2.17
CA THR A 43 -10.46 4.73 -1.70
C THR A 43 -11.02 3.83 -2.82
N ALA A 44 -10.76 4.15 -4.08
CA ALA A 44 -11.24 3.41 -5.24
C ALA A 44 -10.18 2.43 -5.75
N SER A 45 -10.47 1.14 -5.74
CA SER A 45 -9.72 0.10 -6.44
C SER A 45 -10.10 0.12 -7.92
N GLY A 46 -9.72 1.19 -8.63
CA GLY A 46 -9.74 1.11 -10.10
C GLY A 46 -8.72 0.06 -10.55
N GLU A 47 -9.00 -0.64 -11.65
CA GLU A 47 -8.08 -1.53 -12.35
C GLU A 47 -6.77 -0.81 -12.71
N ARG A 48 -5.88 -0.64 -11.73
CA ARG A 48 -4.56 -0.07 -11.92
C ARG A 48 -3.54 -1.17 -11.72
N GLN A 49 -2.69 -1.26 -12.72
CA GLN A 49 -1.70 -2.30 -12.94
C GLN A 49 -0.91 -2.65 -11.67
N ALA A 50 -0.93 -3.94 -11.32
CA ALA A 50 0.07 -4.69 -10.54
C ALA A 50 0.86 -3.88 -9.49
N PHE A 51 0.18 -3.37 -8.46
CA PHE A 51 0.86 -2.95 -7.24
C PHE A 51 1.19 -4.18 -6.39
N ASP A 52 2.41 -4.23 -5.85
CA ASP A 52 2.83 -5.36 -5.03
C ASP A 52 2.29 -5.29 -3.59
N LEU A 53 1.99 -4.09 -3.08
CA LEU A 53 1.63 -3.84 -1.69
C LEU A 53 0.39 -2.96 -1.59
N LEU A 54 -0.62 -3.43 -0.86
CA LEU A 54 -1.72 -2.62 -0.37
C LEU A 54 -1.50 -2.28 1.10
N ILE A 55 -1.60 -0.99 1.44
CA ILE A 55 -1.64 -0.51 2.82
C ILE A 55 -3.09 -0.14 3.13
N ASN A 56 -3.79 -0.99 3.88
CA ASN A 56 -5.15 -0.71 4.30
C ASN A 56 -5.17 0.27 5.48
N LEU A 57 -5.86 1.38 5.32
CA LEU A 57 -6.16 2.36 6.36
C LEU A 57 -7.66 2.46 6.67
N ALA A 58 -8.50 1.70 5.95
CA ALA A 58 -9.95 1.69 6.12
C ALA A 58 -10.38 0.79 7.28
N GLY A 59 -11.59 1.03 7.77
CA GLY A 59 -12.24 0.18 8.77
C GLY A 59 -12.76 -1.14 8.21
N ASP A 60 -12.66 -1.32 6.89
CA ASP A 60 -13.34 -2.36 6.12
C ASP A 60 -12.30 -3.13 5.28
N LEU A 61 -12.72 -4.25 4.70
CA LEU A 61 -11.88 -5.00 3.77
C LEU A 61 -11.90 -4.29 2.40
N PRO A 62 -10.76 -3.83 1.87
CA PRO A 62 -10.75 -3.11 0.59
C PRO A 62 -11.18 -4.00 -0.57
N GLU A 63 -11.89 -3.44 -1.56
CA GLU A 63 -12.22 -4.18 -2.77
C GLU A 63 -10.96 -4.59 -3.55
N GLY A 64 -10.97 -5.80 -4.13
CA GLY A 64 -9.85 -6.32 -4.94
C GLY A 64 -8.55 -6.61 -4.18
N TRP A 65 -8.57 -6.66 -2.84
CA TRP A 65 -7.40 -6.87 -2.00
C TRP A 65 -6.60 -8.15 -2.32
N GLN A 66 -7.25 -9.18 -2.87
CA GLN A 66 -6.61 -10.44 -3.26
C GLN A 66 -5.66 -10.28 -4.47
N GLY A 67 -5.75 -9.18 -5.21
CA GLY A 67 -4.86 -8.90 -6.34
C GLY A 67 -3.45 -8.48 -5.94
N TYR A 68 -3.21 -8.17 -4.66
CA TYR A 68 -1.92 -7.66 -4.17
C TYR A 68 -1.06 -8.79 -3.62
N GLN A 69 0.24 -8.77 -3.89
CA GLN A 69 1.17 -9.78 -3.37
C GLN A 69 1.38 -9.67 -1.85
N ARG A 70 1.27 -8.46 -1.31
CA ARG A 70 1.50 -8.14 0.10
C ARG A 70 0.42 -7.21 0.62
N LEU A 71 0.14 -7.37 1.91
CA LEU A 71 -0.81 -6.55 2.65
C LEU A 71 -0.14 -6.00 3.90
N ALA A 72 -0.35 -4.73 4.17
CA ALA A 72 -0.04 -4.11 5.45
C ALA A 72 -1.28 -3.37 5.95
N GLU A 73 -1.50 -3.38 7.26
CA GLU A 73 -2.61 -2.66 7.87
C GLU A 73 -2.11 -1.91 9.10
N VAL A 74 -2.59 -0.68 9.27
CA VAL A 74 -2.29 0.14 10.44
C VAL A 74 -3.51 0.14 11.36
N VAL A 75 -3.34 -0.40 12.56
CA VAL A 75 -4.42 -0.51 13.55
C VAL A 75 -4.06 0.30 14.78
N ASP A 76 -4.92 1.24 15.16
CA ASP A 76 -4.81 1.95 16.44
C ASP A 76 -5.67 1.24 17.51
N PRO A 77 -5.06 0.63 18.55
CA PRO A 77 -5.81 -0.04 19.61
C PRO A 77 -6.77 0.87 20.38
N ARG A 78 -6.55 2.19 20.35
CA ARG A 78 -7.30 3.18 21.14
C ARG A 78 -8.65 3.54 20.53
N THR A 79 -8.87 3.23 19.26
CA THR A 79 -10.09 3.59 18.52
C THR A 79 -11.19 2.55 18.63
N GLY A 80 -10.96 1.44 19.33
CA GLY A 80 -11.88 0.30 19.35
C GLY A 80 -11.87 -0.53 18.07
N ALA A 81 -10.96 -0.27 17.12
CA ALA A 81 -10.87 -0.98 15.84
C ALA A 81 -10.36 -2.43 15.91
N LEU A 82 -9.93 -2.90 17.10
CA LEU A 82 -9.33 -4.23 17.27
C LEU A 82 -10.23 -5.39 16.85
N PRO A 83 -11.55 -5.43 17.15
CA PRO A 83 -12.42 -6.52 16.70
C PRO A 83 -12.46 -6.61 15.17
N ALA A 84 -12.75 -5.50 14.48
CA ALA A 84 -12.80 -5.46 13.01
C ALA A 84 -11.45 -5.81 12.36
N ALA A 85 -10.34 -5.32 12.93
CA ALA A 85 -9.00 -5.68 12.48
C ALA A 85 -8.69 -7.18 12.61
N ARG A 86 -9.16 -7.83 13.69
CA ARG A 86 -9.03 -9.29 13.87
C ARG A 86 -9.85 -10.04 12.83
N ASP A 87 -11.03 -9.56 12.48
CA ASP A 87 -11.87 -10.18 11.45
C ASP A 87 -11.20 -10.10 10.07
N ARG A 88 -10.60 -8.96 9.71
CA ARG A 88 -9.79 -8.84 8.48
C ARG A 88 -8.53 -9.70 8.52
N PHE A 89 -7.82 -9.75 9.66
CA PHE A 89 -6.65 -10.60 9.83
C PHE A 89 -6.96 -12.08 9.53
N ARG A 90 -8.12 -12.58 9.99
CA ARG A 90 -8.57 -13.95 9.67
C ARG A 90 -8.86 -14.13 8.19
N GLN A 91 -9.48 -13.14 7.54
CA GLN A 91 -9.77 -13.17 6.10
C GLN A 91 -8.49 -13.21 5.27
N TYR A 92 -7.51 -12.35 5.56
CA TYR A 92 -6.19 -12.39 4.91
C TYR A 92 -5.52 -13.77 5.08
N ARG A 93 -5.52 -14.32 6.30
CA ARG A 93 -4.97 -15.65 6.57
C ARG A 93 -5.70 -16.76 5.79
N SER A 94 -7.01 -16.69 5.70
CA SER A 94 -7.81 -17.69 4.96
C SER A 94 -7.54 -17.68 3.46
N ALA A 95 -7.10 -16.54 2.89
CA ALA A 95 -6.70 -16.43 1.50
C ALA A 95 -5.22 -16.79 1.26
N GLY A 96 -4.51 -17.29 2.26
CA GLY A 96 -3.12 -17.76 2.12
C GLY A 96 -2.05 -16.71 2.44
N TYR A 97 -2.41 -15.52 2.93
CA TYR A 97 -1.42 -14.56 3.42
C TYR A 97 -0.91 -14.95 4.82
N GLU A 98 0.32 -14.55 5.13
CA GLU A 98 0.94 -14.69 6.45
C GLU A 98 1.14 -13.33 7.11
N PRO A 99 0.08 -12.65 7.59
CA PRO A 99 0.22 -11.35 8.21
C PRO A 99 0.96 -11.45 9.56
N HIS A 100 1.96 -10.58 9.74
CA HIS A 100 2.73 -10.46 10.97
C HIS A 100 2.31 -9.22 11.77
N TYR A 101 2.31 -9.32 13.10
CA TYR A 101 2.09 -8.17 13.96
C TYR A 101 3.41 -7.46 14.25
N HIS A 102 3.47 -6.17 13.90
CA HIS A 102 4.61 -5.32 14.20
C HIS A 102 4.18 -4.18 15.13
N LYS A 103 4.81 -4.09 16.30
CA LYS A 103 4.61 -2.95 17.20
C LYS A 103 5.39 -1.76 16.64
N LEU A 104 4.69 -0.77 16.11
CA LEU A 104 5.31 0.47 15.67
C LEU A 104 5.79 1.26 16.90
N GLY A 105 7.08 1.60 16.90
CA GLY A 105 7.67 2.49 17.90
C GLY A 105 7.21 3.94 17.71
N LYS A 106 7.46 4.80 18.70
CA LYS A 106 7.25 6.24 18.51
C LYS A 106 8.23 6.74 17.45
N ALA A 107 7.73 7.49 16.47
CA ALA A 107 8.59 8.22 15.54
C ALA A 107 9.53 9.14 16.35
N LYS A 108 10.84 9.01 16.14
CA LYS A 108 11.80 10.00 16.62
C LYS A 108 11.57 11.27 15.80
N ARG A 109 11.23 12.36 16.48
CA ARG A 109 11.05 13.68 15.88
C ARG A 109 12.40 14.27 15.47
#